data_AF-A0A1Q9A4H4-F1
#
_entry.id   AF-A0A1Q9A4H4-F1
#
_cell.length_a   1.000
_cell.length_b   1.000
_cell.length_c   1.000
_cell.angle_alpha   90.00
_cell.angle_beta   90.00
_cell.angle_gamma   90.00
#
_symmetry.space_group_name_H-M   'P 1'
#
loop_
_entity.id
_entity.type
_entity.pdbx_description
1 polymer ?
#
loop_
_entity_poly.entity_id
_entity_poly.type
_entity_poly.pdbx_seq_one_letter_code
_entity_poly.pdbx_strand_id
1 'polypeptide(L)'
;MDDRLESVRKFESLILMNALNAKRPERALALFDEKLADYLESPIRDNQHFIFNAICVLAGVGDNDRALRTAKALVRIGYNLTFRFFIDPQKDDVWNIETRQHEWLADLAKMPEYQKFLNDIKGEIVTYTEPDQTTFAFLQDGIYKGKARKKCNLTKTLIEPGAKVVRIRGLCGKSVEQEIRLAAATAFDDGRWAARRCEFEENRVPLHLVFSRNYYGHWDSPHIAAFAYDVRDAGTVDIKGAVQLVADHQPPPIWREWYTERYQRLQDGFPIFESADGYGDAVNLIWRLVKAGYGEPFMQAASDLPIEKADKVFAMLGTFAFPLFRAGAQNHFGIRDLPDIMDIVFKGRLTVEEHLRVADFGHEHRRYRAALLSAMHAYGLHLYSNHGPTVDWFLQGLDHFSLAKGCHLLFFFIHHIDEDEILQKMMETGWLPSSNGGSSSSDIYDNSSHFHMRTVLFHLALNAPERVRPWIDRPLIQAHCDMSVDRETFRLVDKLLKSKSAAGGKTRS
;
A
#
# COMPACT_ATOMS: atom_id res chain seq x y z
N MET A 1 16.15 -11.61 -1.07
CA MET A 1 15.60 -12.96 -1.29
C MET A 1 15.76 -13.24 -2.78
N ASP A 2 16.84 -13.94 -3.13
CA ASP A 2 17.41 -14.29 -4.47
C ASP A 2 16.36 -14.76 -5.53
N ASP A 3 16.57 -14.60 -6.85
CA ASP A 3 15.71 -15.17 -7.92
C ASP A 3 15.77 -16.71 -7.86
N ARG A 4 16.84 -17.21 -7.23
CA ARG A 4 16.92 -18.58 -6.74
C ARG A 4 15.74 -18.94 -5.86
N LEU A 5 15.20 -18.05 -5.03
CA LEU A 5 14.05 -18.34 -4.17
C LEU A 5 12.73 -18.43 -4.93
N GLU A 6 12.48 -17.64 -5.97
CA GLU A 6 11.25 -17.81 -6.76
C GLU A 6 11.30 -19.07 -7.62
N SER A 7 12.44 -19.31 -8.28
CA SER A 7 12.68 -20.57 -9.02
C SER A 7 12.68 -21.79 -8.10
N VAL A 8 13.23 -21.69 -6.89
CA VAL A 8 13.12 -22.72 -5.84
C VAL A 8 11.67 -22.89 -5.41
N ARG A 9 10.92 -21.81 -5.12
CA ARG A 9 9.52 -21.93 -4.70
C ARG A 9 8.65 -22.59 -5.76
N LYS A 10 8.86 -22.23 -7.03
CA LYS A 10 8.20 -22.86 -8.18
C LYS A 10 8.61 -24.32 -8.31
N PHE A 11 9.89 -24.63 -8.17
CA PHE A 11 10.39 -26.01 -8.20
C PHE A 11 9.82 -26.86 -7.05
N GLU A 12 9.79 -26.33 -5.83
CA GLU A 12 9.21 -26.96 -4.63
C GLU A 12 7.71 -27.18 -4.83
N SER A 13 6.98 -26.20 -5.36
CA SER A 13 5.56 -26.33 -5.73
C SER A 13 5.34 -27.45 -6.76
N LEU A 14 6.21 -27.54 -7.77
CA LEU A 14 6.19 -28.60 -8.78
C LEU A 14 6.51 -29.98 -8.20
N ILE A 15 7.38 -30.09 -7.18
CA ILE A 15 7.65 -31.35 -6.48
C ILE A 15 6.38 -31.88 -5.81
N LEU A 16 5.67 -31.01 -5.07
CA LEU A 16 4.41 -31.38 -4.42
C LEU A 16 3.37 -31.79 -5.46
N MET A 17 3.24 -31.01 -6.53
CA MET A 17 2.32 -31.32 -7.63
C MET A 17 2.66 -32.67 -8.30
N ASN A 18 3.93 -32.97 -8.53
CA ASN A 18 4.36 -34.27 -9.07
C ASN A 18 4.02 -35.43 -8.12
N ALA A 19 4.20 -35.26 -6.81
CA ALA A 19 3.85 -36.28 -5.83
C ALA A 19 2.34 -36.59 -5.86
N LEU A 20 1.50 -35.55 -5.93
CA LEU A 20 0.04 -35.68 -6.08
C LEU A 20 -0.32 -36.36 -7.42
N ASN A 21 0.21 -35.88 -8.54
CA ASN A 21 -0.09 -36.44 -9.87
C ASN A 21 0.38 -37.90 -10.02
N ALA A 22 1.48 -38.27 -9.37
CA ALA A 22 1.98 -39.64 -9.32
C ALA A 22 1.22 -40.54 -8.32
N LYS A 23 0.21 -40.01 -7.62
CA LYS A 23 -0.55 -40.68 -6.54
C LYS A 23 0.34 -41.24 -5.45
N ARG A 24 1.38 -40.49 -5.09
CA ARG A 24 2.38 -40.83 -4.06
C ARG A 24 2.65 -39.63 -3.17
N PRO A 25 1.64 -39.13 -2.44
CA PRO A 25 1.77 -37.92 -1.62
C PRO A 25 2.87 -38.06 -0.55
N GLU A 26 3.17 -39.27 -0.08
CA GLU A 26 4.22 -39.53 0.90
C GLU A 26 5.61 -39.06 0.48
N ARG A 27 5.88 -38.94 -0.83
CA ARG A 27 7.17 -38.49 -1.38
C ARG A 27 7.47 -37.02 -1.10
N ALA A 28 6.44 -36.22 -0.82
CA ALA A 28 6.58 -34.78 -0.59
C ALA A 28 6.65 -34.40 0.90
N LEU A 29 6.45 -35.35 1.83
CA LEU A 29 6.35 -35.06 3.26
C LEU A 29 7.60 -34.39 3.82
N ALA A 30 8.80 -34.88 3.47
CA ALA A 30 10.05 -34.34 3.98
C ALA A 30 10.27 -32.87 3.56
N LEU A 31 9.96 -32.53 2.30
CA LEU A 31 10.08 -31.15 1.80
C LEU A 31 9.09 -30.23 2.51
N PHE A 32 7.86 -30.70 2.70
CA PHE A 32 6.85 -29.93 3.41
C PHE A 32 7.18 -29.74 4.89
N ASP A 33 7.66 -30.78 5.59
CA ASP A 33 8.08 -30.69 6.99
C ASP A 33 9.21 -29.68 7.21
N GLU A 34 10.10 -29.57 6.23
CA GLU A 34 11.19 -28.59 6.24
C GLU A 34 10.70 -27.16 5.94
N LYS A 35 9.82 -26.97 4.95
CA LYS A 35 9.56 -25.66 4.35
C LYS A 35 8.25 -24.98 4.78
N LEU A 36 7.29 -25.69 5.35
CA LEU A 36 5.95 -25.11 5.59
C LEU A 36 5.98 -23.83 6.44
N ALA A 37 6.77 -23.83 7.52
CA ALA A 37 6.85 -22.68 8.42
C ALA A 37 7.33 -21.42 7.68
N ASP A 38 8.43 -21.54 6.93
CA ASP A 38 9.01 -20.45 6.12
C ASP A 38 8.00 -19.88 5.12
N TYR A 39 7.19 -20.75 4.51
CA TYR A 39 6.15 -20.36 3.57
C TYR A 39 4.96 -19.65 4.23
N LEU A 40 4.58 -20.05 5.45
CA LEU A 40 3.51 -19.40 6.22
C LEU A 40 3.94 -18.05 6.81
N GLU A 41 5.25 -17.82 6.98
CA GLU A 41 5.80 -16.53 7.42
C GLU A 41 6.07 -15.55 6.26
N SER A 42 6.07 -16.04 5.03
CA SER A 42 6.39 -15.25 3.84
C SER A 42 5.13 -14.66 3.17
N PRO A 43 5.27 -13.52 2.45
CA PRO A 43 4.22 -13.06 1.55
C PRO A 43 3.77 -14.15 0.57
N ILE A 44 2.49 -14.10 0.23
CA ILE A 44 1.81 -15.03 -0.67
C ILE A 44 2.34 -14.81 -2.10
N ARG A 45 3.36 -15.56 -2.49
CA ARG A 45 3.90 -15.58 -3.87
C ARG A 45 3.43 -16.83 -4.60
N ASP A 46 3.31 -16.77 -5.93
CA ASP A 46 2.85 -17.89 -6.79
C ASP A 46 1.41 -18.37 -6.48
N ASN A 47 0.50 -17.45 -6.12
CA ASN A 47 -0.89 -17.80 -5.74
C ASN A 47 -0.97 -18.94 -4.68
N GLN A 48 0.11 -19.14 -3.90
CA GLN A 48 0.30 -20.20 -2.91
C GLN A 48 -0.02 -21.63 -3.38
N HIS A 49 0.35 -21.98 -4.61
CA HIS A 49 0.27 -23.36 -5.08
C HIS A 49 1.00 -24.35 -4.15
N PHE A 50 2.16 -23.97 -3.58
CA PHE A 50 2.90 -24.83 -2.64
C PHE A 50 2.08 -25.20 -1.39
N ILE A 51 1.62 -24.21 -0.60
CA ILE A 51 0.96 -24.49 0.69
C ILE A 51 -0.38 -25.18 0.47
N PHE A 52 -1.10 -24.80 -0.59
CA PHE A 52 -2.34 -25.50 -0.93
C PHE A 52 -2.08 -26.97 -1.33
N ASN A 53 -1.08 -27.22 -2.18
CA ASN A 53 -0.70 -28.60 -2.53
C ASN A 53 -0.22 -29.37 -1.30
N ALA A 54 0.42 -28.72 -0.33
CA ALA A 54 0.82 -29.36 0.92
C ALA A 54 -0.39 -29.82 1.74
N ILE A 55 -1.47 -29.03 1.77
CA ILE A 55 -2.74 -29.43 2.40
C ILE A 55 -3.30 -30.68 1.71
N CYS A 56 -3.27 -30.73 0.37
CA CYS A 56 -3.67 -31.93 -0.39
C CYS A 56 -2.77 -33.15 -0.11
N VAL A 57 -1.44 -32.95 0.03
CA VAL A 57 -0.50 -34.02 0.38
C VAL A 57 -0.82 -34.59 1.77
N LEU A 58 -1.00 -33.72 2.77
CA LEU A 58 -1.35 -34.11 4.14
C LEU A 58 -2.66 -34.90 4.20
N ALA A 59 -3.68 -34.40 3.50
CA ALA A 59 -4.96 -35.08 3.36
C ALA A 59 -4.80 -36.45 2.68
N GLY A 60 -4.00 -36.53 1.61
CA GLY A 60 -3.73 -37.76 0.86
C GLY A 60 -2.98 -38.84 1.64
N VAL A 61 -2.21 -38.47 2.67
CA VAL A 61 -1.59 -39.44 3.60
C VAL A 61 -2.43 -39.72 4.85
N GLY A 62 -3.61 -39.09 4.96
CA GLY A 62 -4.55 -39.26 6.07
C GLY A 62 -4.28 -38.39 7.31
N ASP A 63 -3.33 -37.45 7.27
CA ASP A 63 -3.07 -36.50 8.35
C ASP A 63 -4.03 -35.30 8.26
N ASN A 64 -5.32 -35.60 8.42
CA ASN A 64 -6.40 -34.65 8.19
C ASN A 64 -6.41 -33.49 9.20
N ASP A 65 -5.95 -33.74 10.44
CA ASP A 65 -5.86 -32.71 11.47
C ASP A 65 -4.80 -31.66 11.12
N ARG A 66 -3.62 -32.11 10.64
CA ARG A 66 -2.58 -31.19 10.21
C ARG A 66 -2.98 -30.47 8.91
N ALA A 67 -3.65 -31.15 8.00
CA ALA A 67 -4.20 -30.54 6.79
C ALA A 67 -5.17 -29.40 7.15
N LEU A 68 -6.12 -29.63 8.06
CA LEU A 68 -7.06 -28.61 8.53
C LEU A 68 -6.36 -27.44 9.25
N ARG A 69 -5.37 -27.71 10.13
CA ARG A 69 -4.59 -26.63 10.78
C ARG A 69 -3.84 -25.79 9.76
N THR A 70 -3.26 -26.42 8.75
CA THR A 70 -2.52 -25.75 7.68
C THR A 70 -3.46 -24.92 6.81
N ALA A 71 -4.66 -25.43 6.49
CA ALA A 71 -5.69 -24.67 5.78
C ALA A 71 -6.14 -23.41 6.54
N LYS A 72 -6.35 -23.53 7.85
CA LYS A 72 -6.67 -22.38 8.71
C LYS A 72 -5.53 -21.36 8.74
N ALA A 73 -4.29 -21.82 8.88
CA ALA A 73 -3.12 -20.94 8.86
C ALA A 73 -2.99 -20.20 7.52
N LEU A 74 -3.25 -20.89 6.40
CA LEU A 74 -3.21 -20.33 5.05
C LEU A 74 -4.22 -19.20 4.86
N VAL A 75 -5.47 -19.42 5.29
CA VAL A 75 -6.51 -18.37 5.23
C VAL A 75 -6.19 -17.22 6.18
N ARG A 76 -5.68 -17.52 7.38
CA ARG A 76 -5.30 -16.50 8.36
C ARG A 76 -4.27 -15.53 7.81
N ILE A 77 -3.32 -15.97 6.99
CA ILE A 77 -2.29 -15.10 6.40
C ILE A 77 -2.72 -14.41 5.08
N GLY A 78 -4.01 -14.44 4.71
CA GLY A 78 -4.55 -13.63 3.62
C GLY A 78 -4.74 -14.32 2.28
N TYR A 79 -4.80 -15.66 2.25
CA TYR A 79 -5.00 -16.41 1.00
C TYR A 79 -6.29 -16.02 0.29
N ASN A 80 -6.16 -15.56 -0.96
CA ASN A 80 -7.25 -14.98 -1.75
C ASN A 80 -8.00 -15.99 -2.65
N LEU A 81 -7.44 -17.19 -2.88
CA LEU A 81 -8.09 -18.26 -3.65
C LEU A 81 -8.83 -19.26 -2.75
N THR A 82 -9.57 -18.76 -1.76
CA THR A 82 -10.30 -19.59 -0.79
C THR A 82 -11.32 -20.52 -1.45
N PHE A 83 -11.78 -20.19 -2.66
CA PHE A 83 -12.67 -21.05 -3.44
C PHE A 83 -12.09 -22.47 -3.66
N ARG A 84 -10.76 -22.62 -3.67
CA ARG A 84 -10.08 -23.92 -3.87
C ARG A 84 -10.36 -24.91 -2.74
N PHE A 85 -10.75 -24.45 -1.55
CA PHE A 85 -11.14 -25.33 -0.45
C PHE A 85 -12.51 -25.98 -0.63
N PHE A 86 -13.35 -25.44 -1.52
CA PHE A 86 -14.70 -25.93 -1.78
C PHE A 86 -14.65 -26.99 -2.88
N ILE A 87 -15.30 -28.13 -2.64
CA ILE A 87 -15.44 -29.18 -3.64
C ILE A 87 -16.67 -28.85 -4.50
N ASP A 88 -16.46 -28.24 -5.66
CA ASP A 88 -17.50 -28.05 -6.69
C ASP A 88 -16.94 -28.44 -8.08
N PRO A 89 -17.06 -29.73 -8.47
CA PRO A 89 -16.51 -30.23 -9.73
C PRO A 89 -17.07 -29.57 -10.99
N GLN A 90 -18.19 -28.84 -10.90
CA GLN A 90 -18.80 -28.12 -12.02
C GLN A 90 -18.30 -26.67 -12.17
N LYS A 91 -17.56 -26.16 -11.17
CA LYS A 91 -16.95 -24.82 -11.18
C LYS A 91 -15.43 -24.86 -11.01
N ASP A 92 -14.85 -26.05 -10.99
CA ASP A 92 -13.41 -26.23 -10.92
C ASP A 92 -12.74 -25.58 -12.13
N ASP A 93 -11.71 -24.77 -11.87
CA ASP A 93 -10.85 -24.26 -12.92
C ASP A 93 -10.00 -25.39 -13.52
N VAL A 94 -9.35 -25.12 -14.67
CA VAL A 94 -8.50 -26.10 -15.36
C VAL A 94 -7.43 -26.68 -14.42
N TRP A 95 -6.92 -25.85 -13.51
CA TRP A 95 -5.88 -26.22 -12.56
C TRP A 95 -6.36 -27.25 -11.53
N ASN A 96 -7.53 -27.05 -10.92
CA ASN A 96 -8.13 -27.98 -9.95
C ASN A 96 -8.42 -29.35 -10.59
N ILE A 97 -8.84 -29.37 -11.85
CA ILE A 97 -9.09 -30.59 -12.63
C ILE A 97 -7.77 -31.35 -12.88
N GLU A 98 -6.75 -30.66 -13.40
CA GLU A 98 -5.45 -31.26 -13.72
C GLU A 98 -4.76 -31.85 -12.50
N THR A 99 -4.86 -31.18 -11.36
CA THR A 99 -4.22 -31.58 -10.09
C THR A 99 -5.12 -32.44 -9.20
N ARG A 100 -6.38 -32.67 -9.60
CA ARG A 100 -7.38 -33.49 -8.90
C ARG A 100 -7.55 -33.08 -7.42
N GLN A 101 -7.44 -31.79 -7.13
CA GLN A 101 -7.44 -31.25 -5.76
C GLN A 101 -8.68 -31.66 -4.96
N HIS A 102 -9.85 -31.74 -5.61
CA HIS A 102 -11.09 -32.18 -4.98
C HIS A 102 -11.03 -33.61 -4.44
N GLU A 103 -10.26 -34.51 -5.08
CA GLU A 103 -10.11 -35.89 -4.61
C GLU A 103 -9.30 -35.95 -3.33
N TRP A 104 -8.23 -35.16 -3.25
CA TRP A 104 -7.36 -35.11 -2.08
C TRP A 104 -8.06 -34.51 -0.87
N LEU A 105 -8.98 -33.56 -1.08
CA LEU A 105 -9.76 -32.93 0.00
C LEU A 105 -11.01 -33.73 0.41
N ALA A 106 -11.34 -34.84 -0.25
CA ALA A 106 -12.59 -35.57 -0.05
C ALA A 106 -12.77 -36.10 1.38
N ASP A 107 -11.68 -36.53 2.02
CA ASP A 107 -11.73 -37.01 3.41
C ASP A 107 -11.83 -35.86 4.42
N LEU A 108 -11.13 -34.75 4.18
CA LEU A 108 -11.32 -33.51 4.96
C LEU A 108 -12.77 -33.04 4.89
N ALA A 109 -13.38 -33.10 3.71
CA ALA A 109 -14.77 -32.70 3.52
C ALA A 109 -15.78 -33.50 4.35
N LYS A 110 -15.42 -34.68 4.86
CA LYS A 110 -16.27 -35.47 5.76
C LYS A 110 -16.19 -35.00 7.22
N MET A 111 -15.17 -34.22 7.58
CA MET A 111 -14.96 -33.74 8.95
C MET A 111 -15.91 -32.58 9.30
N PRO A 112 -16.64 -32.65 10.42
CA PRO A 112 -17.46 -31.53 10.91
C PRO A 112 -16.67 -30.23 11.09
N GLU A 113 -15.42 -30.32 11.54
CA GLU A 113 -14.53 -29.17 11.78
C GLU A 113 -14.09 -28.50 10.48
N TYR A 114 -13.91 -29.27 9.41
CA TYR A 114 -13.62 -28.74 8.09
C TYR A 114 -14.87 -28.08 7.50
N GLN A 115 -16.06 -28.66 7.67
CA GLN A 115 -17.31 -28.02 7.24
C GLN A 115 -17.57 -26.70 7.97
N LYS A 116 -17.25 -26.63 9.27
CA LYS A 116 -17.28 -25.36 10.01
C LYS A 116 -16.30 -24.34 9.41
N PHE A 117 -15.07 -24.77 9.12
CA PHE A 117 -14.07 -23.93 8.45
C PHE A 117 -14.54 -23.44 7.07
N LEU A 118 -15.13 -24.30 6.25
CA LEU A 118 -15.67 -23.91 4.95
C LEU A 118 -16.77 -22.86 5.08
N ASN A 119 -17.72 -23.06 6.01
CA ASN A 119 -18.76 -22.07 6.28
C ASN A 119 -18.17 -20.75 6.77
N ASP A 120 -17.07 -20.80 7.53
CA ASP A 120 -16.37 -19.61 7.99
C ASP A 120 -15.75 -18.80 6.84
N ILE A 121 -15.17 -19.46 5.83
CA ILE A 121 -14.45 -18.79 4.74
C ILE A 121 -15.30 -18.53 3.50
N LYS A 122 -16.53 -19.07 3.43
CA LYS A 122 -17.44 -18.96 2.27
C LYS A 122 -17.84 -17.53 1.92
N GLY A 123 -17.53 -16.55 2.78
CA GLY A 123 -17.54 -15.12 2.52
C GLY A 123 -18.57 -14.67 1.47
N GLU A 124 -19.79 -14.35 1.90
CA GLU A 124 -20.78 -13.77 0.98
C GLU A 124 -20.27 -12.42 0.45
N ILE A 125 -20.26 -12.22 -0.88
CA ILE A 125 -19.88 -10.94 -1.47
C ILE A 125 -20.82 -9.86 -0.92
N VAL A 126 -20.28 -8.94 -0.11
CA VAL A 126 -21.04 -7.82 0.42
C VAL A 126 -21.56 -6.98 -0.73
N THR A 127 -22.86 -6.76 -0.74
CA THR A 127 -23.46 -5.75 -1.62
C THR A 127 -23.49 -4.41 -0.90
N TYR A 128 -23.01 -3.36 -1.56
CA TYR A 128 -23.01 -1.96 -1.08
C TYR A 128 -24.39 -1.32 -0.93
N THR A 129 -25.43 -2.14 -0.87
CA THR A 129 -26.83 -1.75 -0.79
C THR A 129 -27.42 -2.05 0.58
N GLU A 130 -26.72 -2.82 1.42
CA GLU A 130 -27.15 -3.11 2.78
C GLU A 130 -26.28 -2.36 3.82
N PRO A 131 -26.88 -1.50 4.66
CA PRO A 131 -26.16 -0.74 5.68
C PRO A 131 -25.35 -1.62 6.64
N ASP A 132 -25.93 -2.75 7.07
CA ASP A 132 -25.35 -3.60 8.12
C ASP A 132 -24.15 -4.41 7.65
N GLN A 133 -23.89 -4.41 6.34
CA GLN A 133 -22.76 -5.10 5.72
C GLN A 133 -21.77 -4.11 5.10
N THR A 134 -22.12 -2.83 5.00
CA THR A 134 -21.34 -1.83 4.26
C THR A 134 -20.47 -1.00 5.20
N THR A 135 -19.17 -0.96 4.89
CA THR A 135 -18.21 -0.02 5.47
C THR A 135 -17.85 1.03 4.43
N PHE A 136 -17.94 2.31 4.77
CA PHE A 136 -17.42 3.36 3.92
C PHE A 136 -15.90 3.41 3.98
N ALA A 137 -15.25 3.67 2.85
CA ALA A 137 -13.86 4.13 2.76
C ALA A 137 -13.79 5.65 2.58
N PHE A 138 -14.79 6.23 1.93
CA PHE A 138 -14.81 7.64 1.58
C PHE A 138 -16.24 8.19 1.59
N LEU A 139 -16.41 9.36 2.20
CA LEU A 139 -17.62 10.18 2.16
C LEU A 139 -17.22 11.63 1.86
N GLN A 140 -17.88 12.26 0.89
CA GLN A 140 -17.71 13.68 0.60
C GLN A 140 -19.02 14.31 0.13
N ASP A 141 -19.48 15.31 0.87
CA ASP A 141 -20.64 16.11 0.49
C ASP A 141 -20.34 16.97 -0.75
N GLY A 142 -21.37 17.18 -1.57
CA GLY A 142 -21.26 18.00 -2.75
C GLY A 142 -22.60 18.27 -3.43
N ILE A 143 -22.51 18.74 -4.67
CA ILE A 143 -23.65 19.06 -5.53
C ILE A 143 -23.55 18.24 -6.80
N TYR A 144 -24.66 17.64 -7.22
CA TYR A 144 -24.69 16.89 -8.47
C TYR A 144 -24.67 17.82 -9.68
N LYS A 145 -23.52 17.86 -10.37
CA LYS A 145 -23.29 18.70 -11.55
C LYS A 145 -23.71 18.06 -12.89
N GLY A 146 -24.28 16.86 -12.86
CA GLY A 146 -24.70 16.17 -14.09
C GLY A 146 -25.94 16.83 -14.72
N LYS A 147 -26.02 16.80 -16.04
CA LYS A 147 -27.12 17.43 -16.80
C LYS A 147 -28.43 16.62 -16.77
N ALA A 148 -28.34 15.32 -16.57
CA ALA A 148 -29.48 14.40 -16.53
C ALA A 148 -29.63 13.78 -15.14
N ARG A 149 -30.84 13.33 -14.80
CA ARG A 149 -31.13 12.62 -13.55
C ARG A 149 -30.24 11.38 -13.39
N LYS A 150 -29.83 11.07 -12.17
CA LYS A 150 -29.02 9.88 -11.85
C LYS A 150 -29.62 9.09 -10.71
N LYS A 151 -29.54 7.76 -10.78
CA LYS A 151 -30.03 6.88 -9.72
C LYS A 151 -29.10 6.94 -8.51
N CYS A 152 -29.65 7.18 -7.33
CA CYS A 152 -28.97 7.09 -6.04
C CYS A 152 -28.50 5.65 -5.82
N ASN A 153 -27.24 5.48 -5.42
CA ASN A 153 -26.66 4.14 -5.23
C ASN A 153 -27.24 3.42 -4.01
N LEU A 154 -27.60 4.14 -2.95
CA LEU A 154 -28.11 3.58 -1.70
C LEU A 154 -29.62 3.31 -1.77
N THR A 155 -30.41 4.34 -2.04
CA THR A 155 -31.89 4.27 -1.98
C THR A 155 -32.55 3.93 -3.32
N LYS A 156 -31.78 3.91 -4.43
CA LYS A 156 -32.29 3.70 -5.80
C LYS A 156 -33.26 4.77 -6.31
N THR A 157 -33.51 5.85 -5.56
CA THR A 157 -34.31 7.01 -6.00
C THR A 157 -33.55 7.88 -7.00
N LEU A 158 -34.24 8.74 -7.76
CA LEU A 158 -33.59 9.64 -8.71
C LEU A 158 -33.05 10.91 -8.02
N ILE A 159 -31.86 11.33 -8.42
CA ILE A 159 -31.18 12.56 -8.04
C ILE A 159 -31.32 13.55 -9.20
N GLU A 160 -31.91 14.71 -8.92
CA GLU A 160 -32.05 15.81 -9.89
C GLU A 160 -30.74 16.60 -10.06
N PRO A 161 -30.46 17.16 -11.26
CA PRO A 161 -29.39 18.13 -11.45
C PRO A 161 -29.44 19.26 -10.41
N GLY A 162 -28.29 19.59 -9.81
CA GLY A 162 -28.19 20.62 -8.76
C GLY A 162 -28.56 20.16 -7.35
N ALA A 163 -29.05 18.92 -7.16
CA ALA A 163 -29.35 18.38 -5.84
C ALA A 163 -28.07 18.15 -4.99
N LYS A 164 -28.24 18.22 -3.66
CA LYS A 164 -27.19 17.83 -2.70
C LYS A 164 -26.97 16.32 -2.76
N VAL A 165 -25.71 15.92 -2.81
CA VAL A 165 -25.29 14.52 -2.89
C VAL A 165 -24.10 14.24 -1.99
N VAL A 166 -23.89 12.97 -1.71
CA VAL A 166 -22.68 12.46 -1.07
C VAL A 166 -21.98 11.54 -2.07
N ARG A 167 -20.72 11.83 -2.36
CA ARG A 167 -19.81 10.89 -3.04
C ARG A 167 -19.40 9.84 -2.02
N ILE A 168 -19.63 8.58 -2.36
CA ILE A 168 -19.37 7.46 -1.45
C ILE A 168 -18.46 6.44 -2.13
N ARG A 169 -17.57 5.84 -1.35
CA ARG A 169 -16.85 4.62 -1.71
C ARG A 169 -16.97 3.64 -0.55
N GLY A 170 -17.21 2.37 -0.84
CA GLY A 170 -17.13 1.33 0.17
C GLY A 170 -15.71 0.78 0.30
N LEU A 171 -15.37 0.27 1.48
CA LEU A 171 -14.02 -0.21 1.80
C LEU A 171 -13.58 -1.40 0.94
N CYS A 172 -14.47 -2.33 0.65
CA CYS A 172 -14.17 -3.60 -0.02
C CYS A 172 -14.26 -3.50 -1.55
N GLY A 173 -13.90 -2.34 -2.12
CA GLY A 173 -14.05 -2.02 -3.54
C GLY A 173 -12.68 -1.84 -4.19
N LYS A 174 -12.58 -2.06 -5.50
CA LYS A 174 -11.32 -1.80 -6.22
C LYS A 174 -10.83 -0.38 -5.94
N SER A 175 -9.52 -0.21 -5.72
CA SER A 175 -8.90 1.11 -5.54
C SER A 175 -8.75 1.83 -6.87
N VAL A 176 -9.91 2.22 -7.43
CA VAL A 176 -10.04 2.89 -8.73
C VAL A 176 -11.17 3.92 -8.67
N GLU A 177 -11.05 5.02 -9.43
CA GLU A 177 -12.02 6.13 -9.38
C GLU A 177 -13.44 5.71 -9.79
N GLN A 178 -13.57 4.69 -10.64
CA GLN A 178 -14.86 4.17 -11.12
C GLN A 178 -15.73 3.60 -9.98
N GLU A 179 -15.14 3.25 -8.83
CA GLU A 179 -15.88 2.78 -7.66
C GLU A 179 -16.52 3.94 -6.85
N ILE A 180 -16.22 5.20 -7.17
CA ILE A 180 -16.87 6.33 -6.51
C ILE A 180 -18.32 6.43 -7.00
N ARG A 181 -19.23 6.19 -6.06
CA ARG A 181 -20.67 6.19 -6.26
C ARG A 181 -21.29 7.49 -5.75
N LEU A 182 -22.53 7.74 -6.16
CA LEU A 182 -23.31 8.90 -5.72
C LEU A 182 -24.54 8.45 -4.95
N ALA A 183 -24.75 9.06 -3.79
CA ALA A 183 -25.96 8.96 -2.98
C ALA A 183 -26.63 10.34 -2.86
N ALA A 184 -27.96 10.36 -2.79
CA ALA A 184 -28.68 11.57 -2.41
C ALA A 184 -28.32 11.92 -0.96
N ALA A 185 -28.17 13.21 -0.63
CA ALA A 185 -27.89 13.63 0.75
C ALA A 185 -28.99 13.16 1.71
N THR A 186 -30.25 13.15 1.25
CA THR A 186 -31.40 12.70 2.03
C THR A 186 -31.39 11.22 2.41
N ALA A 187 -30.53 10.40 1.77
CA ALA A 187 -30.34 9.02 2.19
C ALA A 187 -29.68 8.91 3.58
N PHE A 188 -29.15 10.01 4.11
CA PHE A 188 -28.47 10.09 5.40
C PHE A 188 -29.21 10.96 6.41
N ASP A 189 -30.46 11.38 6.13
CA ASP A 189 -31.24 12.21 7.05
C ASP A 189 -31.72 11.38 8.26
N ASP A 190 -32.10 10.12 8.04
CA ASP A 190 -32.54 9.20 9.09
C ASP A 190 -32.21 7.72 8.78
N GLY A 191 -32.54 6.84 9.74
CA GLY A 191 -32.41 5.39 9.58
C GLY A 191 -30.99 4.84 9.62
N ARG A 192 -30.82 3.62 9.07
CA ARG A 192 -29.55 2.86 9.15
C ARG A 192 -28.39 3.52 8.42
N TRP A 193 -28.64 4.21 7.29
CA TRP A 193 -27.58 4.89 6.54
C TRP A 193 -27.07 6.14 7.27
N ALA A 194 -27.97 6.89 7.94
CA ALA A 194 -27.58 7.99 8.82
C ALA A 194 -26.66 7.50 9.96
N ALA A 195 -27.03 6.38 10.61
CA ALA A 195 -26.21 5.76 11.64
C ALA A 195 -24.82 5.34 11.12
N ARG A 196 -24.74 4.71 9.94
CA ARG A 196 -23.46 4.33 9.31
C ARG A 196 -22.58 5.53 8.96
N ARG A 197 -23.17 6.62 8.49
CA ARG A 197 -22.42 7.86 8.24
C ARG A 197 -21.86 8.43 9.54
N CYS A 198 -22.69 8.52 10.57
CA CYS A 198 -22.30 8.99 11.91
C CYS A 198 -21.14 8.15 12.47
N GLU A 199 -21.25 6.82 12.45
CA GLU A 199 -20.15 5.94 12.89
C GLU A 199 -18.85 6.15 12.12
N PHE A 200 -18.92 6.36 10.80
CA PHE A 200 -17.74 6.58 9.98
C PHE A 200 -17.08 7.95 10.21
N GLU A 201 -17.88 8.99 10.39
CA GLU A 201 -17.41 10.36 10.67
C GLU A 201 -16.89 10.50 12.11
N GLU A 202 -17.50 9.80 13.07
CA GLU A 202 -17.10 9.77 14.47
C GLU A 202 -16.01 8.75 14.79
N ASN A 203 -15.51 8.02 13.79
CA ASN A 203 -14.48 6.99 13.95
C ASN A 203 -14.90 5.89 14.95
N ARG A 204 -16.12 5.37 14.82
CA ARG A 204 -16.72 4.32 15.67
C ARG A 204 -17.25 3.13 14.85
N VAL A 205 -16.65 2.88 13.70
CA VAL A 205 -17.07 1.77 12.83
C VAL A 205 -16.79 0.43 13.52
N PRO A 206 -17.76 -0.49 13.59
CA PRO A 206 -17.56 -1.81 14.20
C PRO A 206 -16.38 -2.60 13.61
N LEU A 207 -15.64 -3.33 14.47
CA LEU A 207 -14.45 -4.09 14.06
C LEU A 207 -14.72 -5.11 12.94
N HIS A 208 -15.84 -5.83 13.02
CA HIS A 208 -16.21 -6.82 11.99
C HIS A 208 -16.50 -6.20 10.61
N LEU A 209 -16.74 -4.88 10.56
CA LEU A 209 -16.98 -4.11 9.35
C LEU A 209 -15.69 -3.53 8.76
N VAL A 210 -14.79 -2.99 9.59
CA VAL A 210 -13.47 -2.54 9.12
C VAL A 210 -12.51 -3.69 8.86
N PHE A 211 -12.67 -4.86 9.48
CA PHE A 211 -11.90 -6.09 9.26
C PHE A 211 -12.79 -7.22 8.72
N SER A 212 -13.53 -6.95 7.65
CA SER A 212 -14.48 -7.90 7.06
C SER A 212 -13.82 -9.11 6.38
N ARG A 213 -14.53 -10.25 6.32
CA ARG A 213 -14.08 -11.50 5.65
C ARG A 213 -14.08 -11.39 4.11
N ASN A 214 -14.79 -10.41 3.59
CA ASN A 214 -15.24 -10.40 2.21
C ASN A 214 -14.26 -9.63 1.33
N TYR A 215 -13.08 -10.19 1.07
CA TYR A 215 -12.24 -9.61 0.04
C TYR A 215 -11.13 -10.49 -0.55
N TYR A 216 -10.87 -10.22 -1.83
CA TYR A 216 -9.69 -10.63 -2.58
C TYR A 216 -8.47 -9.78 -2.17
N GLY A 217 -7.55 -10.29 -1.36
CA GLY A 217 -6.17 -9.73 -1.26
C GLY A 217 -6.09 -8.23 -0.97
N HIS A 218 -6.50 -7.81 0.23
CA HIS A 218 -6.28 -6.43 0.70
C HIS A 218 -4.97 -6.25 1.47
N TRP A 219 -4.34 -7.35 1.86
CA TRP A 219 -3.13 -7.37 2.65
C TRP A 219 -2.15 -8.29 1.92
N ASP A 220 -1.04 -7.71 1.50
CA ASP A 220 0.05 -8.46 0.89
C ASP A 220 1.04 -8.93 1.98
N SER A 221 1.04 -8.26 3.13
CA SER A 221 1.75 -8.66 4.34
C SER A 221 1.01 -9.78 5.09
N PRO A 222 1.61 -10.97 5.22
CA PRO A 222 0.97 -12.12 5.89
C PRO A 222 0.73 -11.85 7.38
N HIS A 223 1.59 -11.05 8.02
CA HIS A 223 1.45 -10.70 9.43
C HIS A 223 0.30 -9.71 9.68
N ILE A 224 0.10 -8.74 8.78
CA ILE A 224 -1.03 -7.81 8.84
C ILE A 224 -2.35 -8.52 8.50
N ALA A 225 -2.32 -9.42 7.51
CA ALA A 225 -3.46 -10.28 7.22
C ALA A 225 -3.86 -11.12 8.43
N ALA A 226 -2.90 -11.76 9.09
CA ALA A 226 -3.10 -12.55 10.30
C ALA A 226 -3.67 -11.73 11.45
N PHE A 227 -3.11 -10.54 11.68
CA PHE A 227 -3.64 -9.61 12.69
C PHE A 227 -5.10 -9.22 12.40
N ALA A 228 -5.41 -8.85 11.15
CA ALA A 228 -6.76 -8.49 10.74
C ALA A 228 -7.75 -9.65 10.91
N TYR A 229 -7.32 -10.87 10.59
CA TYR A 229 -8.10 -12.09 10.80
C TYR A 229 -8.41 -12.31 12.28
N ASP A 230 -7.40 -12.19 13.15
CA ASP A 230 -7.54 -12.44 14.59
C ASP A 230 -8.40 -11.37 15.28
N VAL A 231 -8.23 -10.08 14.94
CA VAL A 231 -9.04 -8.98 15.48
C VAL A 231 -10.52 -9.18 15.18
N ARG A 232 -10.84 -9.62 13.96
CA ARG A 232 -12.22 -9.91 13.57
C ARG A 232 -12.82 -11.02 14.44
N ASP A 233 -12.11 -12.13 14.60
CA ASP A 233 -12.62 -13.30 15.30
C ASP A 233 -12.68 -13.12 16.82
N ALA A 234 -11.72 -12.41 17.40
CA ALA A 234 -11.73 -12.06 18.81
C ALA A 234 -12.75 -10.94 19.12
N GLY A 235 -13.06 -10.08 18.15
CA GLY A 235 -13.88 -8.89 18.36
C GLY A 235 -13.20 -7.81 19.21
N THR A 236 -11.87 -7.89 19.37
CA THR A 236 -11.05 -6.98 20.17
C THR A 236 -9.71 -6.73 19.50
N VAL A 237 -9.11 -5.58 19.77
CA VAL A 237 -7.79 -5.20 19.22
C VAL A 237 -6.70 -5.34 20.27
N ASP A 238 -5.66 -6.15 19.98
CA ASP A 238 -4.39 -6.06 20.70
C ASP A 238 -3.60 -4.85 20.18
N ILE A 239 -3.72 -3.73 20.89
CA ILE A 239 -3.09 -2.47 20.49
C ILE A 239 -1.56 -2.54 20.53
N LYS A 240 -0.99 -3.27 21.50
CA LYS A 240 0.47 -3.42 21.58
C LYS A 240 0.98 -4.24 20.40
N GLY A 241 0.30 -5.34 20.09
CA GLY A 241 0.59 -6.14 18.89
C GLY A 241 0.48 -5.32 17.60
N ALA A 242 -0.56 -4.49 17.46
CA ALA A 242 -0.75 -3.65 16.27
C ALA A 242 0.39 -2.62 16.11
N VAL A 243 0.77 -1.95 17.20
CA VAL A 243 1.87 -0.98 17.22
C VAL A 243 3.19 -1.64 16.88
N GLN A 244 3.49 -2.81 17.48
CA GLN A 244 4.71 -3.54 17.19
C GLN A 244 4.76 -3.98 15.73
N LEU A 245 3.64 -4.45 15.20
CA LEU A 245 3.51 -4.87 13.80
C LEU A 245 3.80 -3.73 12.82
N VAL A 246 3.23 -2.54 13.06
CA VAL A 246 3.53 -1.35 12.23
C VAL A 246 4.99 -0.94 12.40
N ALA A 247 5.49 -0.89 13.64
CA ALA A 247 6.84 -0.45 13.95
C ALA A 247 7.93 -1.36 13.35
N ASP A 248 7.66 -2.67 13.26
CA ASP A 248 8.57 -3.65 12.67
C ASP A 248 8.33 -3.87 11.18
N HIS A 249 7.26 -3.29 10.62
CA HIS A 249 6.95 -3.40 9.21
C HIS A 249 8.11 -2.83 8.37
N GLN A 250 8.67 -3.70 7.55
CA GLN A 250 9.78 -3.42 6.67
C GLN A 250 9.72 -4.40 5.48
N PRO A 251 8.85 -4.13 4.50
CA PRO A 251 8.73 -4.96 3.31
C PRO A 251 10.08 -4.96 2.55
N PRO A 252 10.35 -6.01 1.74
CA PRO A 252 11.55 -6.05 0.91
C PRO A 252 11.62 -4.84 -0.03
N PRO A 253 12.81 -4.28 -0.31
CA PRO A 253 12.95 -3.14 -1.21
C PRO A 253 12.23 -3.35 -2.54
N ILE A 254 11.49 -2.33 -3.00
CA ILE A 254 10.80 -2.36 -4.30
C ILE A 254 11.84 -2.48 -5.41
N TRP A 255 11.60 -3.44 -6.30
CA TRP A 255 12.46 -3.68 -7.44
C TRP A 255 12.54 -2.45 -8.34
N ARG A 256 13.75 -2.19 -8.84
CA ARG A 256 14.07 -1.10 -9.74
C ARG A 256 15.19 -1.47 -10.68
N GLU A 257 15.22 -0.75 -11.79
CA GLU A 257 16.33 -0.69 -12.71
C GLU A 257 16.81 0.75 -12.89
N TRP A 258 17.98 0.90 -13.49
CA TRP A 258 18.52 2.19 -13.86
C TRP A 258 18.50 2.37 -15.37
N TYR A 259 17.83 3.42 -15.84
CA TYR A 259 18.06 3.91 -17.20
C TYR A 259 19.41 4.64 -17.26
N THR A 260 20.30 4.15 -18.11
CA THR A 260 21.63 4.71 -18.32
C THR A 260 21.72 5.48 -19.64
N GLU A 261 22.78 6.26 -19.83
CA GLU A 261 23.02 7.03 -21.06
C GLU A 261 23.15 6.17 -22.33
N ARG A 262 23.37 4.85 -22.20
CA ARG A 262 23.44 3.90 -23.33
C ARG A 262 22.14 3.14 -23.57
N TYR A 263 21.05 3.49 -22.88
CA TYR A 263 19.82 2.67 -22.80
C TYR A 263 20.10 1.24 -22.30
N GLN A 264 21.23 1.03 -21.64
CA GLN A 264 21.56 -0.24 -21.02
C GLN A 264 20.81 -0.29 -19.69
N ARG A 265 20.01 -1.34 -19.51
CA ARG A 265 19.39 -1.66 -18.23
C ARG A 265 20.48 -2.21 -17.33
N LEU A 266 20.92 -1.39 -16.37
CA LEU A 266 21.75 -1.87 -15.28
C LEU A 266 20.83 -2.24 -14.14
N GLN A 267 20.75 -3.54 -13.89
CA GLN A 267 20.06 -4.09 -12.73
C GLN A 267 20.94 -3.85 -11.50
N ASP A 268 20.35 -3.33 -10.43
CA ASP A 268 20.95 -3.55 -9.11
C ASP A 268 20.96 -5.07 -8.88
N GLY A 269 22.02 -5.63 -8.31
CA GLY A 269 22.21 -7.08 -8.13
C GLY A 269 21.23 -7.74 -7.17
N PHE A 270 20.09 -7.10 -6.90
CA PHE A 270 19.00 -7.67 -6.15
C PHE A 270 18.08 -8.47 -7.09
N PRO A 271 17.62 -9.63 -6.62
CA PRO A 271 16.63 -10.44 -7.31
C PRO A 271 15.31 -9.69 -7.50
N ILE A 272 14.55 -10.08 -8.51
CA ILE A 272 13.26 -9.52 -8.87
C ILE A 272 12.30 -9.83 -7.71
N PHE A 273 12.11 -8.86 -6.83
CA PHE A 273 10.93 -8.83 -6.01
C PHE A 273 9.81 -8.30 -6.88
N GLU A 274 9.02 -9.21 -7.45
CA GLU A 274 7.79 -8.83 -8.12
C GLU A 274 6.96 -8.00 -7.12
N SER A 275 6.52 -6.80 -7.54
CA SER A 275 5.52 -5.97 -6.85
C SER A 275 5.98 -5.20 -5.59
N ALA A 276 5.20 -4.18 -5.21
CA ALA A 276 5.32 -3.46 -3.93
C ALA A 276 4.54 -4.17 -2.81
N ASP A 277 4.69 -5.49 -2.75
CA ASP A 277 3.98 -6.34 -1.80
C ASP A 277 4.22 -5.85 -0.37
N GLY A 278 3.11 -5.54 0.32
CA GLY A 278 3.07 -5.14 1.72
C GLY A 278 3.36 -3.66 1.95
N TYR A 279 3.81 -2.91 0.94
CA TYR A 279 3.89 -1.45 1.04
C TYR A 279 2.47 -0.88 1.13
N GLY A 280 2.21 -0.03 2.11
CA GLY A 280 0.87 0.49 2.35
C GLY A 280 0.03 -0.22 3.39
N ASP A 281 0.26 -1.52 3.61
CA ASP A 281 -0.57 -2.31 4.52
C ASP A 281 -0.56 -1.74 5.94
N ALA A 282 0.58 -1.27 6.42
CA ALA A 282 0.67 -0.62 7.73
C ALA A 282 -0.18 0.67 7.79
N VAL A 283 -0.19 1.46 6.71
CA VAL A 283 -0.97 2.70 6.60
C VAL A 283 -2.47 2.38 6.56
N ASN A 284 -2.87 1.37 5.78
CA ASN A 284 -4.24 0.88 5.69
C ASN A 284 -4.73 0.28 7.01
N LEU A 285 -3.87 -0.46 7.73
CA LEU A 285 -4.14 -1.00 9.05
C LEU A 285 -4.42 0.13 10.03
N ILE A 286 -3.56 1.14 10.09
CA ILE A 286 -3.76 2.31 10.96
C ILE A 286 -5.06 3.03 10.61
N TRP A 287 -5.35 3.25 9.33
CA TRP A 287 -6.60 3.88 8.92
C TRP A 287 -7.82 3.10 9.44
N ARG A 288 -7.81 1.77 9.36
CA ARG A 288 -8.89 0.91 9.88
C ARG A 288 -8.99 1.00 11.41
N LEU A 289 -7.86 1.01 12.12
CA LEU A 289 -7.82 1.19 13.57
C LEU A 289 -8.39 2.55 13.99
N VAL A 290 -8.03 3.62 13.29
CA VAL A 290 -8.62 4.95 13.52
C VAL A 290 -10.11 4.89 13.33
N LYS A 291 -10.59 4.37 12.20
CA LYS A 291 -12.03 4.30 11.92
C LYS A 291 -12.82 3.45 12.90
N ALA A 292 -12.17 2.54 13.62
CA ALA A 292 -12.74 1.76 14.71
C ALA A 292 -12.55 2.37 16.12
N GLY A 293 -11.99 3.57 16.23
CA GLY A 293 -11.85 4.30 17.49
C GLY A 293 -10.55 4.06 18.25
N TYR A 294 -9.57 3.42 17.62
CA TYR A 294 -8.30 3.04 18.26
C TYR A 294 -7.13 4.00 17.93
N GLY A 295 -7.40 5.17 17.33
CA GLY A 295 -6.35 6.13 16.96
C GLY A 295 -5.55 6.67 18.15
N GLU A 296 -6.21 7.12 19.21
CA GLU A 296 -5.55 7.57 20.44
C GLU A 296 -4.81 6.44 21.19
N PRO A 297 -5.46 5.27 21.46
CA PRO A 297 -4.76 4.12 22.03
C PRO A 297 -3.51 3.70 21.26
N PHE A 298 -3.57 3.72 19.92
CA PHE A 298 -2.43 3.40 19.07
C PHE A 298 -1.28 4.38 19.27
N MET A 299 -1.54 5.70 19.23
CA MET A 299 -0.48 6.70 19.45
C MET A 299 0.15 6.59 20.84
N GLN A 300 -0.65 6.35 21.87
CA GLN A 300 -0.14 6.22 23.23
C GLN A 300 0.75 4.97 23.39
N ALA A 301 0.35 3.84 22.80
CA ALA A 301 1.22 2.66 22.78
C ALA A 301 2.46 2.86 21.89
N ALA A 302 2.36 3.63 20.79
CA ALA A 302 3.49 3.94 19.93
C ALA A 302 4.54 4.84 20.62
N SER A 303 4.13 5.71 21.54
CA SER A 303 5.08 6.53 22.32
C SER A 303 5.93 5.73 23.31
N ASP A 304 5.50 4.52 23.66
CA ASP A 304 6.25 3.62 24.56
C ASP A 304 7.31 2.79 23.83
N LEU A 305 7.39 2.87 22.49
CA LEU A 305 8.38 2.16 21.70
C LEU A 305 9.79 2.74 21.88
N PRO A 306 10.85 1.97 21.58
CA PRO A 306 12.18 2.52 21.38
C PRO A 306 12.16 3.69 20.39
N ILE A 307 12.97 4.72 20.66
CA ILE A 307 12.87 6.02 20.00
C ILE A 307 12.92 5.93 18.46
N GLU A 308 13.77 5.07 17.91
CA GLU A 308 13.91 4.88 16.45
C GLU A 308 12.63 4.31 15.82
N LYS A 309 12.00 3.34 16.49
CA LYS A 309 10.73 2.75 16.06
C LYS A 309 9.58 3.75 16.21
N ALA A 310 9.53 4.46 17.34
CA ALA A 310 8.54 5.50 17.58
C ALA A 310 8.66 6.61 16.52
N ASP A 311 9.87 7.10 16.26
CA ASP A 311 10.17 8.11 15.24
C ASP A 311 9.65 7.69 13.87
N LYS A 312 9.97 6.47 13.40
CA LYS A 312 9.45 5.94 12.13
C LYS A 312 7.91 5.95 12.09
N VAL A 313 7.26 5.50 13.16
CA VAL A 313 5.79 5.45 13.24
C VAL A 313 5.21 6.87 13.22
N PHE A 314 5.67 7.77 14.08
CA PHE A 314 5.16 9.14 14.17
C PHE A 314 5.43 9.99 12.92
N ALA A 315 6.54 9.74 12.21
CA ALA A 315 6.80 10.39 10.92
C ALA A 315 5.75 10.01 9.88
N MET A 316 5.39 8.71 9.80
CA MET A 316 4.29 8.24 8.95
C MET A 316 2.93 8.77 9.42
N LEU A 317 2.64 8.78 10.72
CA LEU A 317 1.38 9.34 11.24
C LEU A 317 1.24 10.83 10.86
N GLY A 318 2.34 11.59 10.89
CA GLY A 318 2.38 12.99 10.47
C GLY A 318 1.97 13.23 9.02
N THR A 319 2.04 12.21 8.15
CA THR A 319 1.58 12.34 6.75
C THR A 319 0.08 12.22 6.59
N PHE A 320 -0.67 11.67 7.55
CA PHE A 320 -2.12 11.57 7.43
C PHE A 320 -2.77 12.97 7.45
N ALA A 321 -3.86 13.16 6.72
CA ALA A 321 -4.72 14.35 6.86
C ALA A 321 -5.73 14.17 8.02
N PHE A 322 -5.29 13.55 9.12
CA PHE A 322 -6.04 13.47 10.37
C PHE A 322 -5.44 14.43 11.38
N PRO A 323 -6.22 15.41 11.91
CA PRO A 323 -5.71 16.37 12.89
C PRO A 323 -5.09 15.70 14.12
N LEU A 324 -5.70 14.60 14.59
CA LEU A 324 -5.20 13.79 15.70
C LEU A 324 -3.75 13.35 15.50
N PHE A 325 -3.43 12.80 14.32
CA PHE A 325 -2.12 12.24 14.02
C PHE A 325 -1.07 13.31 13.75
N ARG A 326 -1.44 14.39 13.07
CA ARG A 326 -0.53 15.53 12.89
C ARG A 326 -0.17 16.19 14.21
N ALA A 327 -1.13 16.35 15.11
CA ALA A 327 -0.88 16.83 16.46
C ALA A 327 0.00 15.86 17.27
N GLY A 328 -0.25 14.55 17.16
CA GLY A 328 0.59 13.51 17.77
C GLY A 328 2.04 13.57 17.29
N ALA A 329 2.26 13.65 15.98
CA ALA A 329 3.59 13.78 15.40
C ALA A 329 4.28 15.09 15.81
N GLN A 330 3.56 16.22 15.77
CA GLN A 330 4.06 17.51 16.26
C GLN A 330 4.56 17.40 17.70
N ASN A 331 3.79 16.77 18.59
CA ASN A 331 4.15 16.62 19.99
C ASN A 331 5.35 15.67 20.18
N HIS A 332 5.38 14.56 19.44
CA HIS A 332 6.45 13.56 19.50
C HIS A 332 7.82 14.13 19.08
N PHE A 333 7.85 14.92 18.01
CA PHE A 333 9.08 15.55 17.52
C PHE A 333 9.37 16.90 18.16
N GLY A 334 8.39 17.53 18.82
CA GLY A 334 8.52 18.89 19.37
C GLY A 334 8.58 19.97 18.28
N ILE A 335 7.97 19.74 17.11
CA ILE A 335 8.04 20.65 15.94
C ILE A 335 6.68 21.28 15.69
N ARG A 336 6.52 22.54 16.11
CA ARG A 336 5.22 23.24 16.15
C ARG A 336 4.58 23.44 14.76
N ASP A 337 5.38 23.67 13.74
CA ASP A 337 4.94 23.97 12.37
C ASP A 337 4.89 22.71 11.47
N LEU A 338 5.06 21.51 12.05
CA LEU A 338 4.95 20.26 11.30
C LEU A 338 3.59 20.10 10.58
N PRO A 339 2.42 20.38 11.18
CA PRO A 339 1.16 20.27 10.44
C PRO A 339 1.10 21.21 9.23
N ASP A 340 1.60 22.43 9.38
CA ASP A 340 1.60 23.45 8.32
C ASP A 340 2.52 23.05 7.16
N ILE A 341 3.71 22.50 7.46
CA ILE A 341 4.62 22.05 6.40
C ILE A 341 4.04 20.84 5.65
N MET A 342 3.32 19.97 6.34
CA MET A 342 2.64 18.83 5.71
C MET A 342 1.46 19.27 4.84
N ASP A 343 0.79 20.37 5.17
CA ASP A 343 -0.19 20.96 4.25
C ASP A 343 0.45 21.57 3.00
N ILE A 344 1.67 22.10 3.11
CA ILE A 344 2.42 22.65 1.98
C ILE A 344 2.92 21.53 1.06
N VAL A 345 3.54 20.48 1.61
CA VAL A 345 4.14 19.41 0.80
C VAL A 345 3.10 18.69 -0.06
N PHE A 346 1.87 18.55 0.45
CA PHE A 346 0.78 17.88 -0.28
C PHE A 346 -0.07 18.79 -1.17
N LYS A 347 0.33 20.06 -1.39
CA LYS A 347 -0.33 20.91 -2.38
C LYS A 347 -0.21 20.29 -3.78
N GLY A 348 -1.25 20.47 -4.59
CA GLY A 348 -1.25 19.96 -5.97
C GLY A 348 -0.19 20.60 -6.87
N ARG A 349 0.23 21.84 -6.58
CA ARG A 349 1.37 22.52 -7.21
C ARG A 349 2.07 23.37 -6.17
N LEU A 350 3.40 23.26 -6.10
CA LEU A 350 4.22 24.05 -5.19
C LEU A 350 4.94 25.17 -5.97
N THR A 351 5.01 26.37 -5.38
CA THR A 351 5.88 27.44 -5.89
C THR A 351 7.35 27.16 -5.56
N VAL A 352 8.28 27.93 -6.13
CA VAL A 352 9.70 27.82 -5.78
C VAL A 352 9.89 28.08 -4.28
N GLU A 353 9.24 29.10 -3.76
CA GLU A 353 9.32 29.52 -2.36
C GLU A 353 8.81 28.42 -1.42
N GLU A 354 7.79 27.66 -1.82
CA GLU A 354 7.28 26.51 -1.07
C GLU A 354 8.22 25.32 -1.09
N HIS A 355 8.87 25.02 -2.23
CA HIS A 355 9.92 23.99 -2.29
C HIS A 355 11.08 24.33 -1.37
N LEU A 356 11.53 25.60 -1.37
CA LEU A 356 12.60 26.06 -0.48
C LEU A 356 12.18 25.94 0.99
N ARG A 357 10.94 26.33 1.33
CA ARG A 357 10.43 26.20 2.70
C ARG A 357 10.41 24.74 3.18
N VAL A 358 10.00 23.79 2.34
CA VAL A 358 10.02 22.36 2.67
C VAL A 358 11.45 21.84 2.81
N ALA A 359 12.36 22.26 1.92
CA ALA A 359 13.77 21.90 1.98
C ALA A 359 14.43 22.41 3.28
N ASP A 360 14.23 23.70 3.60
CA ASP A 360 14.81 24.36 4.77
C ASP A 360 14.28 23.71 6.06
N PHE A 361 12.97 23.43 6.15
CA PHE A 361 12.40 22.67 7.25
C PHE A 361 13.08 21.30 7.41
N GLY A 362 13.24 20.56 6.31
CA GLY A 362 13.94 19.28 6.31
C GLY A 362 15.37 19.41 6.80
N HIS A 363 16.08 20.48 6.42
CA HIS A 363 17.44 20.77 6.86
C HIS A 363 17.54 21.05 8.36
N GLU A 364 16.63 21.87 8.89
CA GLU A 364 16.58 22.26 10.31
C GLU A 364 16.20 21.10 11.25
N HIS A 365 15.40 20.15 10.77
CA HIS A 365 14.84 19.07 11.59
C HIS A 365 15.38 17.68 11.26
N ARG A 366 16.69 17.47 11.47
CA ARG A 366 17.39 16.20 11.16
C ARG A 366 16.72 14.94 11.71
N ARG A 367 16.27 14.94 12.98
CA ARG A 367 15.60 13.76 13.59
C ARG A 367 14.33 13.38 12.84
N TYR A 368 13.49 14.38 12.52
CA TYR A 368 12.26 14.16 11.75
C TYR A 368 12.57 13.70 10.33
N ARG A 369 13.55 14.31 9.65
CA ARG A 369 13.96 13.93 8.29
C ARG A 369 14.43 12.47 8.22
N ALA A 370 15.29 12.04 9.14
CA ALA A 370 15.74 10.65 9.22
C ALA A 370 14.58 9.67 9.48
N ALA A 371 13.66 10.05 10.36
CA ALA A 371 12.45 9.29 10.66
C ALA A 371 11.52 9.18 9.44
N LEU A 372 11.33 10.28 8.71
CA LEU A 372 10.54 10.34 7.49
C LEU A 372 11.13 9.48 6.38
N LEU A 373 12.46 9.47 6.23
CA LEU A 373 13.14 8.58 5.28
C LEU A 373 12.85 7.11 5.60
N SER A 374 13.03 6.72 6.87
CA SER A 374 12.74 5.37 7.35
C SER A 374 11.28 4.99 7.09
N ALA A 375 10.34 5.90 7.35
CA ALA A 375 8.93 5.72 7.06
C ALA A 375 8.63 5.61 5.56
N MET A 376 9.25 6.45 4.74
CA MET A 376 9.12 6.44 3.29
C MET A 376 9.55 5.10 2.70
N HIS A 377 10.65 4.54 3.17
CA HIS A 377 11.17 3.24 2.72
C HIS A 377 10.41 2.04 3.30
N ALA A 378 9.87 2.14 4.52
CA ALA A 378 9.10 1.06 5.13
C ALA A 378 7.66 0.98 4.62
N TYR A 379 7.04 2.12 4.28
CA TYR A 379 5.61 2.19 3.97
C TYR A 379 5.33 2.64 2.54
N GLY A 380 6.34 3.04 1.77
CA GLY A 380 6.18 3.42 0.36
C GLY A 380 5.47 4.74 0.17
N LEU A 381 5.60 5.67 1.14
CA LEU A 381 4.88 6.95 1.16
C LEU A 381 5.21 7.87 -0.03
N HIS A 382 6.38 7.67 -0.64
CA HIS A 382 6.93 8.51 -1.71
C HIS A 382 6.84 7.85 -3.10
N LEU A 383 6.08 6.76 -3.21
CA LEU A 383 5.97 5.93 -4.39
C LEU A 383 4.53 5.89 -4.88
N TYR A 384 4.36 5.65 -6.18
CA TYR A 384 3.05 5.69 -6.83
C TYR A 384 2.93 4.65 -7.95
N SER A 385 1.86 3.86 -7.94
CA SER A 385 1.49 2.96 -9.03
C SER A 385 0.05 3.16 -9.47
N ASN A 386 -0.23 3.00 -10.77
CA ASN A 386 -1.61 2.96 -11.26
C ASN A 386 -2.28 1.58 -11.06
N HIS A 387 -1.51 0.53 -10.75
CA HIS A 387 -1.98 -0.84 -10.62
C HIS A 387 -2.27 -1.25 -9.17
N GLY A 388 -1.61 -0.61 -8.20
CA GLY A 388 -1.86 -0.81 -6.77
C GLY A 388 -1.22 0.33 -5.97
N PRO A 389 -2.01 1.26 -5.40
CA PRO A 389 -1.42 2.36 -4.66
C PRO A 389 -0.72 1.82 -3.40
N THR A 390 0.53 2.22 -3.15
CA THR A 390 1.21 1.91 -1.88
C THR A 390 0.37 2.50 -0.75
N VAL A 391 0.20 3.83 -0.70
CA VAL A 391 -0.80 4.43 0.19
C VAL A 391 -2.16 4.46 -0.52
N ASP A 392 -3.17 3.72 -0.03
CA ASP A 392 -4.52 3.73 -0.59
C ASP A 392 -5.18 5.10 -0.42
N TRP A 393 -4.94 6.01 -1.37
CA TRP A 393 -5.48 7.36 -1.38
C TRP A 393 -6.99 7.42 -1.62
N PHE A 394 -7.65 6.28 -1.83
CA PHE A 394 -9.10 6.20 -1.87
C PHE A 394 -9.73 6.00 -0.48
N LEU A 395 -8.90 5.97 0.58
CA LEU A 395 -9.32 6.04 1.97
C LEU A 395 -9.38 7.51 2.41
N GLN A 396 -10.51 7.92 3.01
CA GLN A 396 -10.70 9.30 3.45
C GLN A 396 -9.60 9.74 4.42
N GLY A 397 -8.99 10.88 4.16
CA GLY A 397 -7.85 11.39 4.94
C GLY A 397 -6.49 10.99 4.38
N LEU A 398 -6.46 10.16 3.35
CA LEU A 398 -5.27 9.81 2.55
C LEU A 398 -5.37 10.33 1.10
N ASP A 399 -6.46 11.00 0.74
CA ASP A 399 -6.73 11.52 -0.61
C ASP A 399 -5.65 12.44 -1.16
N HIS A 400 -4.86 13.06 -0.27
CA HIS A 400 -3.76 13.93 -0.62
C HIS A 400 -2.55 13.20 -1.22
N PHE A 401 -2.48 11.87 -1.12
CA PHE A 401 -1.48 11.03 -1.82
C PHE A 401 -1.82 10.81 -3.30
N SER A 402 -3.05 11.16 -3.73
CA SER A 402 -3.52 10.99 -5.12
C SER A 402 -2.56 11.53 -6.16
N LEU A 403 -2.46 10.82 -7.30
CA LEU A 403 -1.72 11.25 -8.48
C LEU A 403 -0.25 11.60 -8.17
N ALA A 404 0.44 10.70 -7.49
CA ALA A 404 1.86 10.76 -7.13
C ALA A 404 2.26 11.91 -6.18
N LYS A 405 1.32 12.61 -5.54
CA LYS A 405 1.63 13.67 -4.58
C LYS A 405 2.41 13.19 -3.35
N GLY A 406 2.32 11.90 -3.01
CA GLY A 406 3.21 11.25 -2.03
C GLY A 406 4.69 11.51 -2.30
N CYS A 407 5.09 11.59 -3.57
CA CYS A 407 6.46 11.81 -3.99
C CYS A 407 7.00 13.20 -3.58
N HIS A 408 6.14 14.16 -3.25
CA HIS A 408 6.59 15.47 -2.77
C HIS A 408 7.33 15.40 -1.42
N LEU A 409 7.18 14.30 -0.66
CA LEU A 409 7.95 14.06 0.56
C LEU A 409 9.47 14.01 0.30
N LEU A 410 9.90 13.71 -0.94
CA LEU A 410 11.31 13.79 -1.33
C LEU A 410 11.90 15.21 -1.19
N PHE A 411 11.05 16.25 -1.19
CA PHE A 411 11.53 17.63 -1.12
C PHE A 411 12.13 18.01 0.25
N PHE A 412 11.85 17.25 1.32
CA PHE A 412 12.54 17.41 2.61
C PHE A 412 14.05 17.10 2.52
N PHE A 413 14.48 16.40 1.45
CA PHE A 413 15.87 15.95 1.25
C PHE A 413 16.64 16.81 0.25
N ILE A 414 16.07 17.91 -0.25
CA ILE A 414 16.75 18.79 -1.24
C ILE A 414 18.14 19.24 -0.75
N HIS A 415 18.32 19.49 0.55
CA HIS A 415 19.63 19.87 1.11
C HIS A 415 20.51 18.67 1.52
N HIS A 416 19.96 17.46 1.57
CA HIS A 416 20.57 16.25 2.13
C HIS A 416 20.28 15.03 1.25
N ILE A 417 20.55 15.16 -0.05
CA ILE A 417 20.27 14.11 -1.05
C ILE A 417 21.12 12.86 -0.83
N ASP A 418 22.23 12.98 -0.10
CA ASP A 418 23.15 11.91 0.27
C ASP A 418 22.57 10.94 1.31
N GLU A 419 21.48 11.30 1.98
CA GLU A 419 20.80 10.42 2.92
C GLU A 419 19.91 9.37 2.25
N ASP A 420 19.43 9.63 1.03
CA ASP A 420 18.63 8.68 0.24
C ASP A 420 19.47 8.06 -0.88
N GLU A 421 19.54 6.72 -0.91
CA GLU A 421 20.40 5.99 -1.85
C GLU A 421 20.04 6.26 -3.33
N ILE A 422 18.77 6.50 -3.63
CA ILE A 422 18.31 6.74 -5.01
C ILE A 422 18.70 8.15 -5.41
N LEU A 423 18.41 9.16 -4.59
CA LEU A 423 18.79 10.55 -4.85
C LEU A 423 20.31 10.70 -4.97
N GLN A 424 21.08 10.07 -4.08
CA GLN A 424 22.54 10.06 -4.15
C GLN A 424 23.03 9.44 -5.46
N LYS A 425 22.53 8.25 -5.81
CA LYS A 425 22.92 7.56 -7.04
C LYS A 425 22.60 8.39 -8.29
N MET A 426 21.41 9.00 -8.35
CA MET A 426 21.03 9.92 -9.43
C MET A 426 21.97 11.12 -9.52
N MET A 427 22.42 11.65 -8.39
CA MET A 427 23.37 12.76 -8.38
C MET A 427 24.77 12.34 -8.89
N GLU A 428 25.24 11.15 -8.52
CA GLU A 428 26.55 10.64 -8.94
C GLU A 428 26.58 10.26 -10.43
N THR A 429 25.56 9.56 -10.90
CA THR A 429 25.57 8.93 -12.24
C THR A 429 24.75 9.70 -13.28
N GLY A 430 23.75 10.47 -12.85
CA GLY A 430 22.73 11.06 -13.72
C GLY A 430 21.74 10.05 -14.31
N TRP A 431 21.66 8.84 -13.75
CA TRP A 431 20.69 7.82 -14.17
C TRP A 431 19.30 8.11 -13.59
N LEU A 432 18.27 7.54 -14.19
CA LEU A 432 16.89 7.63 -13.69
C LEU A 432 16.44 6.25 -13.17
N PRO A 433 15.76 6.17 -12.01
CA PRO A 433 15.16 4.94 -11.54
C PRO A 433 13.96 4.56 -12.42
N SER A 434 13.75 3.26 -12.62
CA SER A 434 12.64 2.70 -13.39
C SER A 434 12.18 1.38 -12.81
N SER A 435 10.97 0.93 -13.18
CA SER A 435 10.41 -0.37 -12.81
C SER A 435 10.06 -1.25 -14.03
N ASN A 436 10.62 -0.98 -15.22
CA ASN A 436 10.03 -1.45 -16.50
C ASN A 436 10.80 -2.55 -17.25
N GLY A 437 11.57 -3.38 -16.53
CA GLY A 437 12.62 -4.18 -17.16
C GLY A 437 12.54 -5.70 -17.24
N GLY A 438 11.48 -6.33 -16.74
CA GLY A 438 11.30 -7.77 -16.94
C GLY A 438 10.01 -8.24 -16.30
N SER A 439 9.10 -8.84 -17.09
CA SER A 439 7.79 -9.48 -16.76
C SER A 439 6.82 -8.83 -15.75
N SER A 440 7.25 -7.84 -14.96
CA SER A 440 6.53 -7.25 -13.85
C SER A 440 5.84 -5.97 -14.31
N SER A 441 4.53 -5.93 -14.13
CA SER A 441 3.64 -4.80 -14.39
C SER A 441 3.77 -3.66 -13.37
N SER A 442 4.96 -3.41 -12.82
CA SER A 442 5.17 -2.35 -11.82
C SER A 442 5.55 -1.05 -12.51
N ASP A 443 4.69 -0.03 -12.42
CA ASP A 443 4.93 1.32 -12.94
C ASP A 443 5.41 2.29 -11.85
N ILE A 444 5.90 1.75 -10.72
CA ILE A 444 6.14 2.49 -9.49
C ILE A 444 7.18 3.59 -9.66
N TYR A 445 8.42 3.21 -10.00
CA TYR A 445 9.48 4.19 -10.16
C TYR A 445 9.31 5.00 -11.43
N ASP A 446 8.67 4.46 -12.46
CA ASP A 446 8.37 5.22 -13.68
C ASP A 446 7.49 6.43 -13.36
N ASN A 447 6.41 6.24 -12.59
CA ASN A 447 5.56 7.35 -12.18
C ASN A 447 6.20 8.27 -11.12
N SER A 448 7.19 7.78 -10.37
CA SER A 448 7.80 8.51 -9.24
C SER A 448 9.13 9.20 -9.61
N SER A 449 9.76 8.81 -10.71
CA SER A 449 11.09 9.25 -11.15
C SER A 449 11.19 10.77 -11.37
N HIS A 450 10.13 11.38 -11.89
CA HIS A 450 10.02 12.81 -12.15
C HIS A 450 10.21 13.67 -10.88
N PHE A 451 9.79 13.15 -9.72
CA PHE A 451 9.90 13.83 -8.43
C PHE A 451 11.27 13.64 -7.80
N HIS A 452 11.91 12.48 -8.02
CA HIS A 452 13.31 12.28 -7.66
C HIS A 452 14.21 13.24 -8.47
N MET A 453 13.99 13.32 -9.78
CA MET A 453 14.68 14.29 -10.64
C MET A 453 14.46 15.72 -10.16
N ARG A 454 13.22 16.12 -9.86
CA ARG A 454 12.91 17.46 -9.35
C ARG A 454 13.72 17.76 -8.08
N THR A 455 13.80 16.81 -7.16
CA THR A 455 14.57 16.94 -5.91
C THR A 455 16.07 17.17 -6.20
N VAL A 456 16.67 16.35 -7.07
CA VAL A 456 18.08 16.48 -7.49
C VAL A 456 18.35 17.80 -8.20
N LEU A 457 17.46 18.26 -9.09
CA LEU A 457 17.64 19.52 -9.80
C LEU A 457 17.52 20.73 -8.88
N PHE A 458 16.62 20.70 -7.89
CA PHE A 458 16.56 21.73 -6.86
C PHE A 458 17.82 21.73 -5.99
N HIS A 459 18.32 20.55 -5.61
CA HIS A 459 19.59 20.43 -4.90
C HIS A 459 20.74 21.08 -5.69
N LEU A 460 20.87 20.75 -6.97
CA LEU A 460 21.88 21.34 -7.86
C LEU A 460 21.70 22.86 -7.99
N ALA A 461 20.48 23.34 -8.21
CA ALA A 461 20.23 24.78 -8.31
C ALA A 461 20.57 25.55 -7.03
N LEU A 462 20.55 24.87 -5.87
CA LEU A 462 20.91 25.47 -4.60
C LEU A 462 22.42 25.41 -4.32
N ASN A 463 23.05 24.27 -4.59
CA ASN A 463 24.39 23.95 -4.11
C ASN A 463 25.48 23.96 -5.20
N ALA A 464 25.11 23.72 -6.46
CA ALA A 464 26.03 23.73 -7.61
C ALA A 464 25.30 24.19 -8.91
N PRO A 465 24.87 25.46 -8.99
CA PRO A 465 24.02 25.98 -10.07
C PRO A 465 24.59 25.75 -11.48
N GLU A 466 25.91 25.81 -11.62
CA GLU A 466 26.64 25.57 -12.86
C GLU A 466 26.49 24.14 -13.40
N ARG A 467 26.15 23.17 -12.55
CA ARG A 467 25.92 21.77 -12.92
C ARG A 467 24.50 21.50 -13.39
N VAL A 468 23.55 22.43 -13.20
CA VAL A 468 22.13 22.22 -13.57
C VAL A 468 21.97 22.00 -15.07
N ARG A 469 22.53 22.89 -15.91
CA ARG A 469 22.41 22.77 -17.37
C ARG A 469 23.10 21.52 -17.92
N PRO A 470 24.38 21.24 -17.58
CA PRO A 470 25.01 19.98 -17.94
C PRO A 470 24.22 18.73 -17.54
N TRP A 471 23.47 18.76 -16.43
CA TRP A 471 22.64 17.64 -16.00
C TRP A 471 21.36 17.49 -16.86
N ILE A 472 20.66 18.60 -17.12
CA ILE A 472 19.44 18.61 -17.96
C ILE A 472 19.75 18.24 -19.42
N ASP A 473 20.89 18.69 -19.95
CA ASP A 473 21.25 18.51 -21.36
C ASP A 473 21.72 17.08 -21.69
N ARG A 474 21.76 16.17 -20.71
CA ARG A 474 22.11 14.77 -20.93
C ARG A 474 21.10 14.08 -21.87
N PRO A 475 21.56 13.24 -22.82
CA PRO A 475 20.67 12.55 -23.76
C PRO A 475 19.54 11.77 -23.08
N LEU A 476 19.83 11.11 -21.96
CA LEU A 476 18.86 10.36 -21.18
C LEU A 476 17.70 11.24 -20.69
N ILE A 477 18.02 12.41 -20.12
CA ILE A 477 17.02 13.33 -19.57
C ILE A 477 16.18 13.92 -20.70
N GLN A 478 16.80 14.29 -21.81
CA GLN A 478 16.07 14.79 -22.99
C GLN A 478 15.15 13.73 -23.61
N ALA A 479 15.50 12.45 -23.52
CA ALA A 479 14.71 11.36 -24.08
C ALA A 479 13.54 10.90 -23.19
N HIS A 480 13.64 11.03 -21.87
CA HIS A 480 12.68 10.45 -20.92
C HIS A 480 11.88 11.47 -20.08
N CYS A 481 12.23 12.76 -20.13
CA CYS A 481 11.57 13.79 -19.32
C CYS A 481 10.74 14.76 -20.20
N ASP A 482 9.66 14.24 -20.79
CA ASP A 482 8.78 14.98 -21.70
C ASP A 482 7.38 15.25 -21.10
N MET A 483 7.14 14.90 -19.84
CA MET A 483 5.83 15.05 -19.22
C MET A 483 5.56 16.49 -18.78
N SER A 484 4.28 16.78 -18.45
CA SER A 484 3.88 18.09 -17.93
C SER A 484 4.58 18.45 -16.63
N VAL A 485 4.82 17.46 -15.76
CA VAL A 485 5.54 17.60 -14.49
C VAL A 485 7.02 17.95 -14.70
N ASP A 486 7.67 17.42 -15.75
CA ASP A 486 9.07 17.71 -16.09
C ASP A 486 9.23 19.13 -16.62
N ARG A 487 8.35 19.54 -17.54
CA ARG A 487 8.31 20.92 -18.03
C ARG A 487 8.11 21.92 -16.89
N GLU A 488 7.26 21.57 -15.92
CA GLU A 488 7.10 22.38 -14.72
C GLU A 488 8.38 22.42 -13.88
N THR A 489 9.03 21.27 -13.66
CA THR A 489 10.32 21.18 -12.95
C THR A 489 11.36 22.12 -13.56
N PHE A 490 11.59 22.03 -14.88
CA PHE A 490 12.57 22.88 -15.57
C PHE A 490 12.24 24.37 -15.43
N ARG A 491 10.96 24.74 -15.56
CA ARG A 491 10.51 26.14 -15.36
C ARG A 491 10.77 26.65 -13.95
N LEU A 492 10.52 25.82 -12.92
CA LEU A 492 10.74 26.19 -11.52
C LEU A 492 12.22 26.35 -11.21
N VAL A 493 13.06 25.42 -11.68
CA VAL A 493 14.52 25.47 -11.53
C VAL A 493 15.09 26.72 -12.22
N ASP A 494 14.64 27.04 -13.43
CA ASP A 494 15.05 28.27 -14.13
C ASP A 494 14.66 29.54 -13.38
N LYS A 495 13.47 29.56 -12.75
CA LYS A 495 13.03 30.67 -11.91
C LYS A 495 13.96 30.83 -10.70
N LEU A 496 14.35 29.72 -10.07
CA LEU A 496 15.26 29.71 -8.91
C LEU A 496 16.68 30.19 -9.28
N LEU A 497 17.21 29.75 -10.41
CA LEU A 497 18.52 30.21 -10.90
C LEU A 497 18.52 31.73 -11.16
N LYS A 498 17.45 32.24 -11.79
CA LYS A 498 17.32 33.68 -12.08
C LYS A 498 17.19 34.51 -10.80
N SER A 499 16.46 34.04 -9.79
CA SER A 499 16.30 34.78 -8.53
C SER A 499 17.62 34.88 -7.76
N LYS A 500 18.45 33.83 -7.75
CA LYS A 500 19.78 33.86 -7.14
C LYS A 500 20.75 34.80 -7.86
N SER A 501 20.77 34.79 -9.19
CA SER A 501 21.61 35.71 -9.99
C SER A 501 21.23 37.18 -9.74
N ALA A 502 19.95 37.49 -9.57
CA ALA A 502 19.48 38.84 -9.26
C ALA A 502 19.82 39.28 -7.82
N ALA A 503 19.87 38.36 -6.85
CA ALA A 503 20.27 38.65 -5.47
C ALA A 503 21.79 38.89 -5.33
N GLY A 504 22.61 38.11 -6.05
CA GLY A 504 24.07 38.29 -6.07
C GLY A 504 24.55 39.56 -6.80
N GLY A 505 23.74 40.11 -7.71
CA GLY A 505 24.01 41.38 -8.38
C GLY A 505 23.78 42.62 -7.52
N LYS A 506 22.95 42.53 -6.47
CA LYS A 506 22.64 43.65 -5.56
C LYS A 506 23.64 43.83 -4.41
N THR A 507 24.55 42.88 -4.21
CA THR A 507 25.61 42.95 -3.18
C THR A 507 26.95 43.44 -3.74
N ARG A 508 26.99 43.83 -5.02
CA ARG A 508 28.20 44.35 -5.72
C ARG A 508 28.02 45.75 -6.33
N SER A 509 27.06 46.54 -5.86
CA SER A 509 26.89 47.95 -6.25
C SER A 509 27.50 48.89 -5.22
#